data_AF-A0A962E7R3-F1
#
_entry.id   AF-A0A962E7R3-F1
#
_cell.length_a   1.000
_cell.length_b   1.000
_cell.length_c   1.000
_cell.angle_alpha   90.00
_cell.angle_beta   90.00
_cell.angle_gamma   90.00
#
_symmetry.space_group_name_H-M   'P 1'
#
loop_
_entity.id
_entity.type
_entity.pdbx_description
1 polymer ?
#
loop_
_entity_poly.entity_id
_entity_poly.type
_entity_poly.pdbx_seq_one_letter_code
_entity_poly.pdbx_strand_id
1 'polypeptide(L)'
;RLDYRWWRARALVDANLGNVDAALAGLSSAEKIAQQSADLVAQIDSRLERIDLLIEAGSHSIAAGQVESCAALIAQLNNQVIGEDLRRAWSLLRRRLSELQMDLAAANGSPSEHHLSLLTQLDREATDALIGPTDDAADPVAAELRRSLRLVRERLASAPPQAQGPLLEEIHVLNTRLAVSGGPVDGRQPASRFGVAEFPLPLPAGVSVLRFFVSQRAVYRWQFQDQDIRFDVIERDGELDAMLTEFRLSLVDSNGSGSPVVADNLGQLLLGDIDPPANGRLIVVADRQLWAIPFAALRTRDARYLVEAAALEYAPSLASMSLSAEPAAIASMAIFADPESGETRSGAEQPRRALPHARIEAAQLTQLLPDVSTAVIGADVTAERFLASLAASTSAVHFSGHGNFDFQRPERGGLWL
;
A
#
# COMPACT_ATOMS: atom_id res chain seq x y z
N ARG A 1 -22.32 -8.70 17.41
CA ARG A 1 -21.55 -7.77 18.27
C ARG A 1 -21.66 -6.41 17.61
N LEU A 2 -22.09 -5.37 18.34
CA LEU A 2 -22.28 -4.03 17.80
C LEU A 2 -21.00 -3.22 18.07
N ASP A 3 -20.47 -2.52 17.07
CA ASP A 3 -19.14 -1.92 17.10
C ASP A 3 -19.14 -0.39 17.31
N TYR A 4 -17.94 0.21 17.40
CA TYR A 4 -17.76 1.65 17.59
C TYR A 4 -18.46 2.49 16.50
N ARG A 5 -18.32 2.11 15.22
CA ARG A 5 -18.92 2.84 14.09
C ARG A 5 -20.43 2.72 14.14
N TRP A 6 -20.94 1.56 14.49
CA TRP A 6 -22.37 1.30 14.68
C TRP A 6 -22.94 2.18 15.80
N TRP A 7 -22.32 2.19 16.99
CA TRP A 7 -22.78 2.99 18.12
C TRP A 7 -22.72 4.50 17.84
N ARG A 8 -21.67 4.96 17.15
CA ARG A 8 -21.54 6.37 16.74
C ARG A 8 -22.54 6.75 15.65
N ALA A 9 -22.73 5.90 14.63
CA ALA A 9 -23.71 6.12 13.58
C ALA A 9 -25.13 6.11 14.15
N ARG A 10 -25.44 5.16 15.03
CA ARG A 10 -26.71 5.06 15.73
C ARG A 10 -26.96 6.30 16.58
N ALA A 11 -25.97 6.77 17.33
CA ALA A 11 -26.09 7.99 18.11
C ALA A 11 -26.37 9.23 17.26
N LEU A 12 -25.74 9.35 16.09
CA LEU A 12 -26.00 10.43 15.14
C LEU A 12 -27.42 10.35 14.56
N VAL A 13 -27.90 9.15 14.25
CA VAL A 13 -29.29 8.94 13.79
C VAL A 13 -30.28 9.30 14.89
N ASP A 14 -30.08 8.81 16.11
CA ASP A 14 -30.96 9.10 17.25
C ASP A 14 -30.93 10.61 17.59
N ALA A 15 -29.79 11.29 17.47
CA ALA A 15 -29.70 12.74 17.64
C ALA A 15 -30.50 13.50 16.57
N ASN A 16 -30.39 13.10 15.29
CA ASN A 16 -31.14 13.71 14.18
C ASN A 16 -32.65 13.47 14.29
N LEU A 17 -33.07 12.37 14.93
CA LEU A 17 -34.47 12.07 15.21
C LEU A 17 -35.01 12.75 16.48
N GLY A 18 -34.19 13.52 17.20
CA GLY A 18 -34.57 14.18 18.45
C GLY A 18 -34.58 13.26 19.68
N ASN A 19 -34.09 12.03 19.55
CA ASN A 19 -33.99 11.04 20.63
C ASN A 19 -32.67 11.24 21.41
N VAL A 20 -32.58 12.34 22.16
CA VAL A 20 -31.34 12.76 22.84
C VAL A 20 -30.79 11.69 23.80
N ASP A 21 -31.64 11.03 24.59
CA ASP A 21 -31.20 10.01 25.55
C ASP A 21 -30.60 8.77 24.86
N ALA A 22 -31.19 8.34 23.74
CA ALA A 22 -30.68 7.23 22.95
C ALA A 22 -29.35 7.60 22.26
N ALA A 23 -29.22 8.85 21.81
CA ALA A 23 -27.98 9.38 21.25
C ALA A 23 -26.84 9.38 22.27
N LEU A 24 -27.11 9.85 23.49
CA LEU A 24 -26.14 9.86 24.59
C LEU A 24 -25.72 8.44 25.01
N ALA A 25 -26.67 7.50 25.10
CA ALA A 25 -26.36 6.11 25.40
C ALA A 25 -25.48 5.46 24.30
N GLY A 26 -25.73 5.82 23.04
CA GLY A 26 -24.90 5.37 21.92
C GLY A 26 -23.49 5.94 21.94
N LEU A 27 -23.33 7.24 22.25
CA LEU A 27 -22.00 7.86 22.41
C LEU A 27 -21.22 7.26 23.59
N SER A 28 -21.87 7.05 24.74
CA SER A 28 -21.22 6.41 25.89
C SER A 28 -20.75 4.98 25.57
N SER A 29 -21.54 4.23 24.81
CA SER A 29 -21.15 2.89 24.34
C SER A 29 -19.97 2.94 23.37
N ALA A 30 -19.94 3.93 22.46
CA ALA A 30 -18.81 4.15 21.57
C ALA A 30 -17.53 4.55 22.33
N GLU A 31 -17.64 5.44 23.32
CA GLU A 31 -16.53 5.87 24.17
C GLU A 31 -15.95 4.70 24.97
N LYS A 32 -16.80 3.86 25.55
CA LYS A 32 -16.36 2.65 26.26
C LYS A 32 -15.58 1.70 25.36
N ILE A 33 -16.04 1.49 24.12
CA ILE A 33 -15.32 0.66 23.14
C ILE A 33 -13.98 1.30 22.79
N ALA A 34 -13.94 2.61 22.55
CA ALA A 34 -12.70 3.33 22.24
C ALA A 34 -11.67 3.22 23.38
N GLN A 35 -12.10 3.37 24.64
CA GLN A 35 -11.22 3.20 25.80
C GLN A 35 -10.69 1.75 25.89
N GLN A 36 -11.56 0.75 25.71
CA GLN A 36 -11.13 -0.65 25.72
C GLN A 36 -10.11 -0.96 24.62
N SER A 37 -10.30 -0.39 23.42
CA SER A 37 -9.33 -0.55 22.33
C SER A 37 -8.01 0.16 22.64
N ALA A 38 -8.03 1.35 23.25
CA ALA A 38 -6.83 2.06 23.67
C ALA A 38 -6.05 1.27 24.76
N ASP A 39 -6.75 0.73 25.74
CA ASP A 39 -6.15 -0.11 26.78
C ASP A 39 -5.53 -1.39 26.19
N LEU A 40 -6.16 -1.97 25.17
CA LEU A 40 -5.60 -3.12 24.43
C LEU A 40 -4.34 -2.73 23.66
N VAL A 41 -4.34 -1.60 22.96
CA VAL A 41 -3.16 -1.09 22.24
C VAL A 41 -1.98 -0.92 23.20
N ALA A 42 -2.18 -0.25 24.34
CA ALA A 42 -1.13 -0.05 25.34
C ALA A 42 -0.59 -1.38 25.92
N GLN A 43 -1.46 -2.37 26.13
CA GLN A 43 -1.04 -3.71 26.57
C GLN A 43 -0.23 -4.45 25.52
N ILE A 44 -0.59 -4.31 24.24
CA ILE A 44 0.15 -4.92 23.13
C ILE A 44 1.52 -4.25 23.02
N ASP A 45 1.60 -2.92 23.04
CA ASP A 45 2.87 -2.17 22.96
C ASP A 45 3.86 -2.59 24.05
N SER A 46 3.45 -2.59 25.32
CA SER A 46 4.31 -3.02 26.43
C SER A 46 4.80 -4.47 26.29
N ARG A 47 3.99 -5.35 25.70
CA ARG A 47 4.40 -6.74 25.44
C ARG A 47 5.40 -6.83 24.30
N LEU A 48 5.24 -6.04 23.24
CA LEU A 48 6.19 -5.99 22.13
C LEU A 48 7.56 -5.51 22.63
N GLU A 49 7.61 -4.45 23.44
CA GLU A 49 8.85 -3.97 24.08
C GLU A 49 9.52 -5.06 24.94
N ARG A 50 8.72 -5.82 25.70
CA ARG A 50 9.23 -6.93 26.50
C ARG A 50 9.78 -8.06 25.62
N ILE A 51 9.15 -8.36 24.49
CA ILE A 51 9.62 -9.37 23.54
C ILE A 51 10.99 -8.96 22.98
N ASP A 52 11.14 -7.69 22.60
CA ASP A 52 12.43 -7.14 22.13
C ASP A 52 13.54 -7.39 23.15
N LEU A 53 13.33 -6.99 24.40
CA LEU A 53 14.30 -7.18 25.49
C LEU A 53 14.64 -8.66 25.72
N LEU A 54 13.68 -9.57 25.56
CA LEU A 54 13.91 -11.01 25.70
C LEU A 54 14.74 -11.56 24.54
N ILE A 55 14.52 -11.09 23.30
CA ILE A 55 15.33 -11.46 22.15
C ILE A 55 16.76 -10.97 22.34
N GLU A 56 16.95 -9.72 22.78
CA GLU A 56 18.28 -9.16 23.09
C GLU A 56 19.03 -9.92 24.17
N ALA A 57 18.30 -10.39 25.19
CA ALA A 57 18.86 -11.22 26.25
C ALA A 57 19.08 -12.69 25.85
N GLY A 58 18.87 -13.07 24.58
CA GLY A 58 18.99 -14.45 24.10
C GLY A 58 17.92 -15.41 24.65
N SER A 59 16.85 -14.89 25.26
CA SER A 59 15.78 -15.66 25.90
C SER A 59 14.67 -16.07 24.90
N HIS A 60 15.07 -16.67 23.78
CA HIS A 60 14.21 -16.90 22.61
C HIS A 60 12.95 -17.75 22.93
N SER A 61 13.07 -18.80 23.76
CA SER A 61 11.91 -19.62 24.14
C SER A 61 10.85 -18.85 24.93
N ILE A 62 11.26 -17.91 25.78
CA ILE A 62 10.33 -17.07 26.54
C ILE A 62 9.70 -16.03 25.62
N ALA A 63 10.51 -15.43 24.73
CA ALA A 63 10.02 -14.51 23.71
C ALA A 63 8.95 -15.16 22.81
N ALA A 64 9.14 -16.42 22.40
CA ALA A 64 8.19 -17.19 21.60
C ALA A 64 6.80 -17.27 22.25
N GLY A 65 6.74 -17.64 23.54
CA GLY A 65 5.46 -17.70 24.26
C GLY A 65 4.79 -16.33 24.42
N GLN A 66 5.57 -15.25 24.52
CA GLN A 66 5.02 -13.89 24.56
C GLN A 66 4.47 -13.44 23.21
N VAL A 67 5.12 -13.83 22.10
CA VAL A 67 4.67 -13.56 20.72
C VAL A 67 3.29 -14.18 20.48
N GLU A 68 3.07 -15.45 20.85
CA GLU A 68 1.76 -16.11 20.70
C GLU A 68 0.65 -15.38 21.48
N SER A 69 0.96 -14.99 22.72
CA SER A 69 0.02 -14.25 23.56
C SER A 69 -0.27 -12.84 23.00
N CYS A 70 0.73 -12.18 22.42
CA CYS A 70 0.59 -10.90 21.74
C CYS A 70 -0.27 -11.02 20.46
N ALA A 71 -0.08 -12.09 19.68
CA ALA A 71 -0.89 -12.39 18.50
C ALA A 71 -2.38 -12.53 18.84
N ALA A 72 -2.70 -13.19 19.95
CA ALA A 72 -4.08 -13.32 20.43
C ALA A 72 -4.71 -11.94 20.77
N LEU A 73 -3.95 -11.02 21.38
CA LEU A 73 -4.41 -9.67 21.68
C LEU A 73 -4.63 -8.84 20.40
N ILE A 74 -3.73 -8.94 19.42
CA ILE A 74 -3.88 -8.27 18.12
C ILE A 74 -5.10 -8.81 17.36
N ALA A 75 -5.35 -10.13 17.43
CA ALA A 75 -6.56 -10.73 16.87
C ALA A 75 -7.83 -10.25 17.60
N GLN A 76 -7.78 -10.08 18.92
CA GLN A 76 -8.86 -9.47 19.69
C GLN A 76 -9.12 -8.02 19.26
N LEU A 77 -8.07 -7.22 19.04
CA LEU A 77 -8.16 -5.86 18.55
C LEU A 77 -8.79 -5.80 17.14
N ASN A 78 -8.38 -6.71 16.23
CA ASN A 78 -8.96 -6.78 14.87
C ASN A 78 -10.49 -7.03 14.89
N ASN A 79 -10.94 -7.86 15.83
CA ASN A 79 -12.36 -8.19 15.99
C ASN A 79 -13.20 -7.03 16.54
N GLN A 80 -12.58 -5.93 16.98
CA GLN A 80 -13.26 -4.69 17.35
C GLN A 80 -13.30 -3.78 16.12
N VAL A 81 -14.40 -3.80 15.33
CA VAL A 81 -14.49 -3.12 14.02
C VAL A 81 -13.95 -1.68 14.09
N ILE A 82 -13.01 -1.43 13.19
CA ILE A 82 -11.91 -0.52 13.46
C ILE A 82 -12.17 0.86 12.83
N GLY A 83 -12.11 1.93 13.64
CA GLY A 83 -11.95 3.31 13.16
C GLY A 83 -10.64 3.47 12.37
N GLU A 84 -10.49 4.50 11.54
CA GLU A 84 -9.28 4.65 10.71
C GLU A 84 -7.98 4.69 11.54
N ASP A 85 -8.00 5.42 12.66
CA ASP A 85 -6.87 5.51 13.59
C ASP A 85 -6.52 4.16 14.23
N LEU A 86 -7.54 3.40 14.63
CA LEU A 86 -7.33 2.07 15.18
C LEU A 86 -6.87 1.07 14.10
N ARG A 87 -7.22 1.25 12.82
CA ARG A 87 -6.72 0.37 11.73
C ARG A 87 -5.26 0.63 11.52
N ARG A 88 -4.88 1.90 11.55
CA ARG A 88 -3.50 2.31 11.51
C ARG A 88 -2.73 1.71 12.69
N ALA A 89 -3.23 1.86 13.92
CA ALA A 89 -2.62 1.27 15.11
C ALA A 89 -2.49 -0.26 14.97
N TRP A 90 -3.58 -0.96 14.63
CA TRP A 90 -3.56 -2.40 14.40
C TRP A 90 -2.54 -2.81 13.34
N SER A 91 -2.48 -2.13 12.19
CA SER A 91 -1.53 -2.44 11.12
C SER A 91 -0.08 -2.27 11.58
N LEU A 92 0.21 -1.24 12.39
CA LEU A 92 1.54 -1.00 12.96
C LEU A 92 1.90 -2.10 13.97
N LEU A 93 0.99 -2.44 14.89
CA LEU A 93 1.18 -3.49 15.88
C LEU A 93 1.38 -4.86 15.23
N ARG A 94 0.57 -5.18 14.22
CA ARG A 94 0.64 -6.45 13.49
C ARG A 94 1.97 -6.57 12.74
N ARG A 95 2.36 -5.51 12.04
CA ARG A 95 3.67 -5.43 11.38
C ARG A 95 4.81 -5.64 12.38
N ARG A 96 4.75 -4.95 13.53
CA ARG A 96 5.75 -5.06 14.59
C ARG A 96 5.84 -6.47 15.16
N LEU A 97 4.70 -7.12 15.41
CA LEU A 97 4.68 -8.53 15.83
C LEU A 97 5.35 -9.43 14.79
N SER A 98 5.09 -9.22 13.50
CA SER A 98 5.70 -10.05 12.46
C SER A 98 7.20 -9.81 12.30
N GLU A 99 7.70 -8.60 12.55
CA GLU A 99 9.15 -8.37 12.68
C GLU A 99 9.77 -9.23 13.78
N LEU A 100 9.14 -9.29 14.94
CA LEU A 100 9.62 -10.10 16.06
C LEU A 100 9.51 -11.60 15.79
N GLN A 101 8.46 -12.03 15.09
CA GLN A 101 8.33 -13.41 14.63
C GLN A 101 9.46 -13.79 13.68
N MET A 102 9.82 -12.88 12.76
CA MET A 102 10.93 -13.06 11.82
C MET A 102 12.29 -13.11 12.53
N ASP A 103 12.55 -12.17 13.44
CA ASP A 103 13.78 -12.11 14.24
C ASP A 103 13.95 -13.37 15.10
N LEU A 104 12.87 -13.84 15.72
CA LEU A 104 12.87 -15.05 16.52
C LEU A 104 13.05 -16.31 15.67
N ALA A 105 12.38 -16.40 14.52
CA ALA A 105 12.50 -17.53 13.61
C ALA A 105 13.93 -17.69 13.10
N ALA A 106 14.57 -16.57 12.72
CA ALA A 106 15.96 -16.55 12.27
C ALA A 106 16.93 -16.92 13.39
N ALA A 107 16.73 -16.38 14.60
CA ALA A 107 17.57 -16.69 15.76
C ALA A 107 17.48 -18.17 16.20
N ASN A 108 16.37 -18.84 15.89
CA ASN A 108 16.18 -20.27 16.16
C ASN A 108 16.60 -21.18 14.99
N GLY A 109 17.14 -20.62 13.89
CA GLY A 109 17.51 -21.40 12.71
C GLY A 109 16.32 -22.04 12.00
N SER A 110 15.15 -21.41 12.04
CA SER A 110 13.95 -21.92 11.39
C SER A 110 14.15 -22.04 9.87
N PRO A 111 13.48 -22.99 9.20
CA PRO A 111 13.60 -23.14 7.75
C PRO A 111 13.07 -21.90 7.02
N SER A 112 13.62 -21.61 5.84
CA SER A 112 13.21 -20.48 4.99
C SER A 112 11.71 -20.48 4.67
N GLU A 113 11.10 -21.66 4.53
CA GLU A 113 9.66 -21.85 4.30
C GLU A 113 8.78 -21.26 5.41
N HIS A 114 9.20 -21.37 6.67
CA HIS A 114 8.45 -20.80 7.79
C HIS A 114 8.41 -19.27 7.71
N HIS A 115 9.55 -18.66 7.38
CA HIS A 115 9.65 -17.23 7.19
C HIS A 115 8.82 -16.74 5.99
N LEU A 116 8.81 -17.51 4.90
CA LEU A 116 7.98 -17.21 3.73
C LEU A 116 6.48 -17.26 4.03
N SER A 117 6.05 -18.21 4.87
CA SER A 117 4.66 -18.29 5.32
C SER A 117 4.24 -17.03 6.09
N LEU A 118 5.10 -16.56 7.01
CA LEU A 118 4.87 -15.31 7.76
C LEU A 118 4.75 -14.09 6.84
N LEU A 119 5.62 -13.99 5.84
CA LEU A 119 5.58 -12.90 4.86
C LEU A 119 4.35 -12.94 3.95
N THR A 120 3.98 -14.13 3.49
CA THR A 120 2.80 -14.29 2.62
C THR A 120 1.52 -13.91 3.38
N GLN A 121 1.47 -14.23 4.68
CA GLN A 121 0.38 -13.80 5.53
C GLN A 121 0.35 -12.27 5.67
N LEU A 122 1.51 -11.63 5.89
CA LEU A 122 1.63 -10.18 5.95
C LEU A 122 1.17 -9.48 4.66
N ASP A 123 1.57 -9.99 3.50
CA ASP A 123 1.20 -9.42 2.20
C ASP A 123 -0.31 -9.45 1.99
N ARG A 124 -0.96 -10.56 2.37
CA ARG A 124 -2.42 -10.68 2.29
C ARG A 124 -3.10 -9.70 3.24
N GLU A 125 -2.66 -9.64 4.49
CA GLU A 125 -3.21 -8.72 5.48
C GLU A 125 -3.04 -7.25 5.06
N ALA A 126 -1.90 -6.88 4.45
CA ALA A 126 -1.66 -5.54 3.92
C ALA A 126 -2.57 -5.24 2.71
N THR A 127 -2.73 -6.19 1.80
CA THR A 127 -3.62 -6.09 0.64
C THR A 127 -5.08 -5.92 1.08
N ASP A 128 -5.54 -6.74 2.03
CA ASP A 128 -6.89 -6.66 2.58
C ASP A 128 -7.12 -5.34 3.34
N ALA A 129 -6.11 -4.81 4.02
CA ALA A 129 -6.18 -3.52 4.69
C ALA A 129 -6.23 -2.33 3.72
N LEU A 130 -5.56 -2.44 2.56
CA LEU A 130 -5.55 -1.43 1.49
C LEU A 130 -6.85 -1.42 0.69
N ILE A 131 -7.40 -2.60 0.39
CA ILE A 131 -8.63 -2.75 -0.40
C ILE A 131 -9.88 -2.53 0.48
N GLY A 132 -9.75 -2.62 1.80
CA GLY A 132 -10.87 -2.58 2.73
C GLY A 132 -11.77 -3.82 2.57
N PRO A 133 -12.65 -4.13 3.54
CA PRO A 133 -13.59 -5.23 3.38
C PRO A 133 -14.51 -4.94 2.18
N THR A 134 -14.39 -5.75 1.12
CA THR A 134 -15.22 -5.71 -0.09
C THR A 134 -16.56 -6.42 0.08
N ASP A 135 -16.96 -6.79 1.31
CA ASP A 135 -18.25 -7.43 1.53
C ASP A 135 -19.38 -6.39 1.51
N ASP A 136 -19.86 -6.10 0.30
CA ASP A 136 -21.02 -5.27 0.00
C ASP A 136 -22.32 -5.70 0.71
N ALA A 137 -22.37 -6.93 1.24
CA ALA A 137 -23.56 -7.50 1.85
C ALA A 137 -23.67 -7.29 3.37
N ALA A 138 -22.63 -6.81 4.05
CA ALA A 138 -22.58 -6.84 5.51
C ALA A 138 -22.05 -5.57 6.18
N ASP A 139 -22.04 -4.40 5.53
CA ASP A 139 -21.78 -3.15 6.25
C ASP A 139 -23.07 -2.61 6.91
N PRO A 140 -23.28 -2.85 8.22
CA PRO A 140 -24.45 -2.35 8.93
C PRO A 140 -24.51 -0.81 8.96
N VAL A 141 -23.37 -0.12 8.77
CA VAL A 141 -23.31 1.34 8.69
C VAL A 141 -23.82 1.81 7.34
N ALA A 142 -23.39 1.20 6.23
CA ALA A 142 -23.95 1.48 4.92
C ALA A 142 -25.44 1.13 4.84
N ALA A 143 -25.87 0.03 5.47
CA ALA A 143 -27.28 -0.35 5.54
C ALA A 143 -28.13 0.70 6.29
N GLU A 144 -27.65 1.19 7.44
CA GLU A 144 -28.33 2.23 8.21
C GLU A 144 -28.28 3.59 7.50
N LEU A 145 -27.16 3.98 6.88
CA LEU A 145 -27.07 5.19 6.06
C LEU A 145 -28.04 5.16 4.87
N ARG A 146 -28.15 4.02 4.17
CA ARG A 146 -29.14 3.82 3.10
C ARG A 146 -30.58 3.91 3.63
N ARG A 147 -30.83 3.42 4.85
CA ARG A 147 -32.13 3.55 5.52
C ARG A 147 -32.44 5.01 5.87
N SER A 148 -31.49 5.74 6.46
CA SER A 148 -31.63 7.17 6.75
C SER A 148 -31.84 7.98 5.48
N LEU A 149 -31.07 7.71 4.42
CA LEU A 149 -31.22 8.36 3.12
C LEU A 149 -32.63 8.17 2.54
N ARG A 150 -33.18 6.95 2.67
CA ARG A 150 -34.55 6.64 2.25
C ARG A 150 -35.58 7.48 3.01
N LEU A 151 -35.47 7.53 4.34
CA LEU A 151 -36.38 8.31 5.19
C LEU A 151 -36.31 9.82 4.90
N VAL A 152 -35.12 10.37 4.66
CA VAL A 152 -34.96 11.79 4.31
C VAL A 152 -35.52 12.09 2.91
N ARG A 153 -35.38 11.18 1.94
CA ARG A 153 -36.01 11.30 0.62
C ARG A 153 -37.53 11.24 0.68
N GLU A 154 -38.10 10.39 1.53
CA GLU A 154 -39.55 10.32 1.78
C GLU A 154 -40.08 11.62 2.42
N ARG A 155 -39.31 12.21 3.36
CA ARG A 155 -39.62 13.53 3.93
C ARG A 155 -39.52 14.64 2.88
N LEU A 156 -38.50 14.62 2.03
CA LEU A 156 -38.34 15.60 0.95
C LEU A 156 -39.52 15.56 -0.03
N ALA A 157 -39.99 14.37 -0.39
CA ALA A 157 -41.11 14.19 -1.31
C ALA A 157 -42.45 14.77 -0.80
N SER A 158 -42.59 14.93 0.52
CA SER A 158 -43.80 15.46 1.17
C SER A 158 -43.61 16.87 1.76
N ALA A 159 -42.42 17.47 1.63
CA ALA A 159 -42.09 18.74 2.24
C ALA A 159 -42.54 19.96 1.41
N PRO A 160 -43.09 21.02 2.05
CA PRO A 160 -43.35 22.29 1.38
C PRO A 160 -42.04 22.96 0.94
N PRO A 161 -42.05 23.83 -0.08
CA PRO A 161 -40.82 24.39 -0.70
C PRO A 161 -39.83 25.01 0.30
N GLN A 162 -40.36 25.63 1.36
CA GLN A 162 -39.61 26.32 2.40
C GLN A 162 -38.77 25.36 3.28
N ALA A 163 -39.16 24.08 3.34
CA ALA A 163 -38.53 23.05 4.15
C ALA A 163 -37.62 22.11 3.33
N GLN A 164 -37.56 22.27 2.00
CA GLN A 164 -36.80 21.38 1.11
C GLN A 164 -35.29 21.63 1.17
N GLY A 165 -34.86 22.89 1.37
CA GLY A 165 -33.43 23.26 1.44
C GLY A 165 -32.64 22.45 2.48
N PRO A 166 -33.04 22.45 3.76
CA PRO A 166 -32.36 21.67 4.81
C PRO A 166 -32.35 20.15 4.54
N LEU A 167 -33.41 19.61 3.92
CA LEU A 167 -33.49 18.18 3.58
C LEU A 167 -32.57 17.79 2.42
N LEU A 168 -32.38 18.69 1.45
CA LEU A 168 -31.41 18.50 0.36
C LEU A 168 -29.97 18.51 0.87
N GLU A 169 -29.67 19.39 1.83
CA GLU A 169 -28.37 19.42 2.51
C GLU A 169 -28.13 18.14 3.31
N GLU A 170 -29.15 17.65 4.03
CA GLU A 170 -29.09 16.38 4.76
C GLU A 170 -28.87 15.18 3.80
N ILE A 171 -29.53 15.15 2.64
CA ILE A 171 -29.30 14.14 1.58
C ILE A 171 -27.87 14.22 1.05
N HIS A 172 -27.35 15.44 0.83
CA HIS A 172 -25.97 15.62 0.36
C HIS A 172 -24.98 15.06 1.39
N VAL A 173 -25.13 15.39 2.67
CA VAL A 173 -24.28 14.86 3.75
C VAL A 173 -24.35 13.33 3.84
N LEU A 174 -25.55 12.75 3.74
CA LEU A 174 -25.75 11.30 3.79
C LEU A 174 -25.16 10.58 2.58
N ASN A 175 -25.31 11.14 1.37
CA ASN A 175 -24.69 10.60 0.15
C ASN A 175 -23.16 10.67 0.21
N THR A 176 -22.60 11.79 0.67
CA THR A 176 -21.15 11.95 0.84
C THR A 176 -20.61 10.95 1.86
N ARG A 177 -21.32 10.72 2.95
CA ARG A 177 -20.96 9.70 3.94
C ARG A 177 -21.08 8.29 3.38
N LEU A 178 -22.11 8.00 2.57
CA LEU A 178 -22.29 6.71 1.91
C LEU A 178 -21.19 6.43 0.89
N ALA A 179 -20.78 7.44 0.11
CA ALA A 179 -19.67 7.37 -0.84
C ALA A 179 -18.31 7.15 -0.15
N VAL A 180 -18.16 7.60 1.11
CA VAL A 180 -16.97 7.36 1.93
C VAL A 180 -17.02 6.01 2.66
N SER A 181 -18.20 5.39 2.79
CA SER A 181 -18.37 4.08 3.47
C SER A 181 -18.48 2.88 2.53
N GLY A 182 -18.82 3.07 1.25
CA GLY A 182 -18.77 2.03 0.23
C GLY A 182 -17.48 2.04 -0.58
N GLY A 183 -16.88 0.86 -0.78
CA GLY A 183 -15.95 0.61 -1.89
C GLY A 183 -16.66 0.74 -3.26
N PRO A 184 -15.91 0.72 -4.37
CA PRO A 184 -16.33 1.29 -5.65
C PRO A 184 -17.50 0.59 -6.34
N VAL A 185 -18.18 1.37 -7.18
CA VAL A 185 -19.20 0.97 -8.15
C VAL A 185 -18.58 0.07 -9.23
N ASP A 186 -19.16 -1.12 -9.36
CA ASP A 186 -19.13 -2.08 -10.49
C ASP A 186 -17.80 -2.78 -10.86
N GLY A 187 -17.77 -4.10 -10.59
CA GLY A 187 -17.54 -5.06 -11.69
C GLY A 187 -16.13 -5.33 -12.19
N ARG A 188 -15.09 -5.41 -11.34
CA ARG A 188 -13.91 -6.25 -11.64
C ARG A 188 -13.57 -7.12 -10.43
N GLN A 189 -13.63 -8.43 -10.63
CA GLN A 189 -13.20 -9.42 -9.64
C GLN A 189 -11.76 -9.09 -9.20
N PRO A 190 -11.46 -9.00 -7.89
CA PRO A 190 -10.09 -8.99 -7.44
C PRO A 190 -9.43 -10.29 -7.89
N ALA A 191 -8.23 -10.17 -8.46
CA ALA A 191 -7.42 -11.29 -8.89
C ALA A 191 -7.33 -12.35 -7.78
N SER A 192 -7.43 -13.60 -8.20
CA SER A 192 -7.50 -14.85 -7.43
C SER A 192 -6.81 -14.84 -6.07
N ARG A 193 -7.60 -15.20 -5.05
CA ARG A 193 -7.18 -15.54 -3.68
C ARG A 193 -6.22 -16.74 -3.70
N PHE A 194 -4.93 -16.52 -3.46
CA PHE A 194 -3.98 -17.61 -3.24
C PHE A 194 -4.00 -18.07 -1.78
N GLY A 195 -4.27 -19.37 -1.56
CA GLY A 195 -4.26 -20.01 -0.25
C GLY A 195 -2.85 -20.26 0.29
N VAL A 196 -2.73 -20.36 1.63
CA VAL A 196 -1.47 -20.57 2.39
C VAL A 196 -0.74 -21.87 2.05
N ALA A 197 -1.41 -22.84 1.43
CA ALA A 197 -0.86 -24.19 1.25
C ALA A 197 -0.02 -24.39 -0.03
N GLU A 198 0.02 -23.41 -0.95
CA GLU A 198 0.67 -23.55 -2.25
C GLU A 198 1.49 -22.29 -2.57
N PHE A 199 2.68 -22.18 -1.98
CA PHE A 199 3.74 -21.36 -2.55
C PHE A 199 4.85 -22.31 -3.02
N PRO A 200 4.78 -22.69 -4.29
CA PRO A 200 5.63 -22.01 -5.24
C PRO A 200 4.75 -21.42 -6.32
N LEU A 201 4.80 -20.10 -6.53
CA LEU A 201 4.49 -19.61 -7.86
C LEU A 201 5.55 -20.25 -8.76
N PRO A 202 5.19 -21.17 -9.69
CA PRO A 202 6.17 -21.64 -10.66
C PRO A 202 6.62 -20.41 -11.44
N LEU A 203 7.85 -19.95 -11.14
CA LEU A 203 8.40 -18.81 -11.84
C LEU A 203 8.60 -19.22 -13.31
N PRO A 204 8.18 -18.40 -14.27
CA PRO A 204 8.53 -18.64 -15.67
C PRO A 204 10.05 -18.75 -15.81
N ALA A 205 10.49 -19.57 -16.77
CA ALA A 205 11.92 -19.66 -17.08
C ALA A 205 12.51 -18.27 -17.37
N GLY A 206 13.68 -17.98 -16.80
CA GLY A 206 14.33 -16.68 -16.95
C GLY A 206 13.73 -15.56 -16.09
N VAL A 207 12.84 -15.86 -15.15
CA VAL A 207 12.37 -14.92 -14.13
C VAL A 207 13.01 -15.26 -12.79
N SER A 208 13.59 -14.27 -12.13
CA SER A 208 14.05 -14.37 -10.74
C SER A 208 13.38 -13.29 -9.90
N VAL A 209 13.12 -13.61 -8.64
CA VAL A 209 12.51 -12.66 -7.70
C VAL A 209 13.45 -12.45 -6.53
N LEU A 210 13.70 -11.19 -6.23
CA LEU A 210 14.46 -10.74 -5.08
C LEU A 210 13.54 -10.01 -4.12
N ARG A 211 13.24 -10.65 -2.99
CA ARG A 211 12.34 -10.10 -1.97
C ARG A 211 13.10 -9.70 -0.73
N PHE A 212 12.76 -8.53 -0.20
CA PHE A 212 13.26 -8.04 1.06
C PHE A 212 12.15 -7.94 2.11
N PHE A 213 12.54 -8.12 3.37
CA PHE A 213 11.75 -7.71 4.53
C PHE A 213 12.68 -7.04 5.54
N VAL A 214 12.36 -5.82 5.94
CA VAL A 214 13.18 -4.99 6.82
C VAL A 214 12.56 -4.99 8.22
N SER A 215 13.22 -5.67 9.17
CA SER A 215 12.93 -5.56 10.60
C SER A 215 13.78 -4.47 11.24
N GLN A 216 13.67 -4.29 12.55
CA GLN A 216 14.58 -3.40 13.28
C GLN A 216 16.00 -3.94 13.37
N ARG A 217 16.17 -5.27 13.39
CA ARG A 217 17.46 -5.92 13.67
C ARG A 217 18.18 -6.43 12.43
N ALA A 218 17.43 -6.71 11.37
CA ALA A 218 17.98 -7.28 10.16
C ALA A 218 17.18 -6.92 8.91
N VAL A 219 17.80 -7.13 7.76
CA VAL A 219 17.13 -7.26 6.48
C VAL A 219 17.16 -8.72 6.09
N TYR A 220 15.97 -9.26 5.88
CA TYR A 220 15.77 -10.61 5.39
C TYR A 220 15.63 -10.57 3.88
N ARG A 221 16.38 -11.43 3.21
CA ARG A 221 16.40 -11.51 1.75
C ARG A 221 16.00 -12.91 1.31
N TRP A 222 15.11 -12.99 0.34
CA TRP A 222 14.81 -14.22 -0.40
C TRP A 222 15.12 -14.02 -1.86
N GLN A 223 15.79 -15.01 -2.43
CA GLN A 223 15.94 -15.14 -3.86
C GLN A 223 15.15 -16.37 -4.30
N PHE A 224 14.26 -16.16 -5.26
CA PHE A 224 13.53 -17.22 -5.94
C PHE A 224 14.03 -17.29 -7.37
N GLN A 225 14.51 -18.45 -7.78
CA GLN A 225 14.96 -18.70 -9.14
C GLN A 225 14.64 -20.15 -9.48
N ASP A 226 13.89 -20.35 -10.57
CA ASP A 226 13.38 -21.66 -10.96
C ASP A 226 12.59 -22.34 -9.81
N GLN A 227 13.13 -23.42 -9.23
CA GLN A 227 12.57 -24.10 -8.05
C GLN A 227 13.41 -23.91 -6.78
N ASP A 228 14.49 -23.14 -6.87
CA ASP A 228 15.39 -22.90 -5.75
C ASP A 228 14.99 -21.63 -4.99
N ILE A 229 15.04 -21.76 -3.66
CA ILE A 229 14.81 -20.66 -2.73
C ILE A 229 16.07 -20.50 -1.90
N ARG A 230 16.72 -19.33 -2.01
CA ARG A 230 17.80 -18.92 -1.12
C ARG A 230 17.29 -17.90 -0.13
N PHE A 231 17.78 -17.99 1.09
CA PHE A 231 17.41 -17.11 2.18
C PHE A 231 18.66 -16.63 2.91
N ASP A 232 18.75 -15.32 3.10
CA ASP A 232 19.86 -14.68 3.78
C ASP A 232 19.35 -13.67 4.81
N VAL A 233 20.13 -13.52 5.88
CA VAL A 233 19.91 -12.51 6.92
C VAL A 233 21.08 -11.54 6.87
N ILE A 234 20.78 -10.27 6.65
CA ILE A 234 21.72 -9.17 6.65
C ILE A 234 21.52 -8.41 7.96
N GLU A 235 22.50 -8.43 8.86
CA GLU A 235 22.41 -7.71 10.13
C GLU A 235 22.30 -6.19 9.90
N ARG A 236 21.47 -5.51 10.71
CA ARG A 236 21.39 -4.05 10.74
C ARG A 236 22.11 -3.55 11.99
N ASP A 237 23.38 -3.20 11.83
CA ASP A 237 24.23 -2.58 12.85
C ASP A 237 24.29 -1.04 12.73
N GLY A 238 23.42 -0.45 11.91
CA GLY A 238 23.39 0.99 11.61
C GLY A 238 24.23 1.39 10.39
N GLU A 239 25.18 0.56 9.95
CA GLU A 239 25.96 0.82 8.73
C GLU A 239 25.07 0.79 7.48
N LEU A 240 24.09 -0.11 7.44
CA LEU A 240 23.16 -0.19 6.31
C LEU A 240 22.42 1.13 6.07
N ASP A 241 21.87 1.77 7.09
CA ASP A 241 21.10 3.01 6.91
C ASP A 241 22.01 4.18 6.48
N ALA A 242 23.25 4.21 6.97
CA ALA A 242 24.27 5.14 6.51
C ALA A 242 24.62 4.90 5.03
N MET A 243 24.87 3.66 4.63
CA MET A 243 25.15 3.30 3.23
C MET A 243 23.99 3.62 2.29
N LEU A 244 22.75 3.36 2.69
CA LEU A 244 21.55 3.71 1.92
C LEU A 244 21.45 5.23 1.73
N THR A 245 21.74 6.00 2.78
CA THR A 245 21.73 7.46 2.73
C THR A 245 22.85 8.00 1.84
N GLU A 246 24.08 7.50 2.03
CA GLU A 246 25.24 7.86 1.24
C GLU A 246 25.04 7.54 -0.24
N PHE A 247 24.53 6.35 -0.56
CA PHE A 247 24.23 5.96 -1.93
C PHE A 247 23.24 6.93 -2.58
N ARG A 248 22.13 7.25 -1.90
CA ARG A 248 21.14 8.21 -2.41
C ARG A 248 21.73 9.60 -2.65
N LEU A 249 22.55 10.09 -1.71
CA LEU A 249 23.21 11.39 -1.87
C LEU A 249 24.19 11.38 -3.04
N SER A 250 24.91 10.27 -3.23
CA SER A 250 25.87 10.11 -4.33
C SER A 250 25.22 10.21 -5.72
N LEU A 251 23.93 9.88 -5.84
CA LEU A 251 23.18 9.97 -7.10
C LEU A 251 22.68 11.38 -7.42
N VAL A 252 22.55 12.23 -6.41
CA VAL A 252 22.10 13.63 -6.57
C VAL A 252 23.29 14.54 -6.87
N ASP A 253 24.52 14.13 -6.52
CA ASP A 253 25.72 14.89 -6.83
C ASP A 253 25.96 14.92 -8.35
N SER A 254 25.68 16.10 -8.92
CA SER A 254 25.75 16.38 -10.35
C SER A 254 27.19 16.44 -10.89
N ASN A 255 28.20 16.34 -10.02
CA ASN A 255 29.60 16.21 -10.44
C ASN A 255 29.96 14.83 -11.02
N GLY A 256 28.99 13.91 -11.13
CA GLY A 256 29.12 12.68 -11.92
C GLY A 256 29.94 11.57 -11.27
N SER A 257 30.37 11.75 -10.02
CA SER A 257 31.04 10.71 -9.23
C SER A 257 30.10 10.13 -8.19
N GLY A 258 28.92 9.66 -8.61
CA GLY A 258 28.18 8.69 -7.79
C GLY A 258 29.15 7.55 -7.51
N SER A 259 29.67 7.47 -6.28
CA SER A 259 30.87 6.70 -5.97
C SER A 259 30.63 5.24 -6.35
N PRO A 260 31.32 4.71 -7.38
CA PRO A 260 31.14 3.32 -7.80
C PRO A 260 31.38 2.37 -6.63
N VAL A 261 32.24 2.77 -5.68
CA VAL A 261 32.52 2.05 -4.42
C VAL A 261 31.27 1.95 -3.54
N VAL A 262 30.47 3.00 -3.41
CA VAL A 262 29.24 2.95 -2.60
C VAL A 262 28.19 2.06 -3.27
N ALA A 263 28.08 2.15 -4.60
CA ALA A 263 27.23 1.27 -5.40
C ALA A 263 27.67 -0.21 -5.32
N ASP A 264 28.99 -0.46 -5.32
CA ASP A 264 29.59 -1.79 -5.17
C ASP A 264 29.33 -2.35 -3.77
N ASN A 265 29.59 -1.58 -2.71
CA ASN A 265 29.41 -2.03 -1.34
C ASN A 265 27.93 -2.32 -1.04
N LEU A 266 27.02 -1.41 -1.42
CA LEU A 266 25.59 -1.62 -1.22
C LEU A 266 25.05 -2.73 -2.13
N GLY A 267 25.57 -2.84 -3.35
CA GLY A 267 25.26 -3.93 -4.27
C GLY A 267 25.68 -5.29 -3.71
N GLN A 268 26.91 -5.42 -3.21
CA GLN A 268 27.38 -6.65 -2.58
C GLN A 268 26.54 -7.03 -1.36
N LEU A 269 26.19 -6.05 -0.53
CA LEU A 269 25.37 -6.28 0.66
C LEU A 269 23.95 -6.76 0.30
N LEU A 270 23.25 -6.01 -0.56
CA LEU A 270 21.85 -6.28 -0.89
C LEU A 270 21.67 -7.43 -1.89
N LEU A 271 22.54 -7.51 -2.89
CA LEU A 271 22.46 -8.53 -3.95
C LEU A 271 23.21 -9.82 -3.57
N GLY A 272 24.25 -9.77 -2.73
CA GLY A 272 24.99 -10.96 -2.32
C GLY A 272 25.55 -11.76 -3.50
N ASP A 273 25.26 -13.06 -3.53
CA ASP A 273 25.63 -14.03 -4.57
C ASP A 273 24.63 -14.11 -5.75
N ILE A 274 23.69 -13.15 -5.87
CA ILE A 274 22.69 -13.21 -6.93
C ILE A 274 23.38 -13.17 -8.29
N ASP A 275 23.09 -14.19 -9.08
CA ASP A 275 23.39 -14.23 -10.51
C ASP A 275 22.08 -13.90 -11.25
N PRO A 276 21.88 -12.63 -11.65
CA PRO A 276 20.65 -12.25 -12.34
C PRO A 276 20.54 -13.03 -13.65
N PRO A 277 19.32 -13.50 -14.02
CA PRO A 277 19.16 -14.36 -15.18
C PRO A 277 19.59 -13.61 -16.45
N ALA A 278 20.58 -14.15 -17.16
CA ALA A 278 21.07 -13.56 -18.40
C ALA A 278 19.93 -13.48 -19.43
N ASN A 279 19.64 -12.27 -19.92
CA ASN A 279 18.49 -11.97 -20.79
C ASN A 279 17.11 -12.29 -20.16
N GLY A 280 17.06 -12.41 -18.84
CA GLY A 280 15.84 -12.63 -18.08
C GLY A 280 15.33 -11.37 -17.39
N ARG A 281 14.35 -11.57 -16.52
CA ARG A 281 13.78 -10.53 -15.66
C ARG A 281 14.14 -10.77 -14.20
N LEU A 282 14.60 -9.73 -13.53
CA LEU A 282 14.75 -9.70 -12.08
C LEU A 282 13.67 -8.79 -11.49
N ILE A 283 12.78 -9.39 -10.71
CA ILE A 283 11.68 -8.69 -10.04
C ILE A 283 12.11 -8.39 -8.61
N VAL A 284 12.14 -7.11 -8.24
CA VAL A 284 12.49 -6.65 -6.90
C VAL A 284 11.22 -6.34 -6.11
N VAL A 285 11.04 -7.03 -4.99
CA VAL A 285 10.01 -6.74 -3.99
C VAL A 285 10.70 -6.11 -2.80
N ALA A 286 10.81 -4.78 -2.84
CA ALA A 286 11.46 -4.00 -1.80
C ALA A 286 10.53 -3.78 -0.59
N ASP A 287 11.12 -3.44 0.55
CA ASP A 287 10.40 -3.12 1.78
C ASP A 287 10.99 -1.88 2.44
N ARG A 288 10.12 -1.06 3.03
CA ARG A 288 10.48 0.20 3.70
C ARG A 288 11.45 1.07 2.89
N GLN A 289 12.56 1.51 3.51
CA GLN A 289 13.53 2.43 2.91
C GLN A 289 14.23 1.86 1.66
N LEU A 290 14.18 0.55 1.44
CA LEU A 290 14.73 -0.06 0.22
C LEU A 290 13.94 0.35 -1.03
N TRP A 291 12.69 0.81 -0.90
CA TRP A 291 11.92 1.38 -2.02
C TRP A 291 12.56 2.64 -2.61
N ALA A 292 13.32 3.38 -1.82
CA ALA A 292 13.97 4.59 -2.27
C ALA A 292 15.32 4.31 -2.96
N ILE A 293 15.70 3.04 -3.09
CA ILE A 293 16.97 2.63 -3.69
C ILE A 293 16.75 2.30 -5.16
N PRO A 294 17.44 2.98 -6.08
CA PRO A 294 17.43 2.58 -7.47
C PRO A 294 18.29 1.32 -7.65
N PHE A 295 17.69 0.15 -7.45
CA PHE A 295 18.36 -1.16 -7.66
C PHE A 295 19.06 -1.25 -9.02
N ALA A 296 18.52 -0.59 -10.05
CA ALA A 296 19.15 -0.46 -11.37
C ALA A 296 20.59 0.09 -11.34
N ALA A 297 20.89 0.97 -10.38
CA ALA A 297 22.20 1.60 -10.21
C ALA A 297 23.10 0.87 -9.19
N LEU A 298 22.62 -0.20 -8.55
CA LEU A 298 23.51 -1.09 -7.78
C LEU A 298 24.41 -1.87 -8.73
N ARG A 299 25.61 -2.21 -8.26
CA ARG A 299 26.55 -2.99 -9.06
C ARG A 299 26.60 -4.44 -8.59
N THR A 300 26.61 -5.35 -9.55
CA THR A 300 26.81 -6.78 -9.34
C THR A 300 28.27 -7.06 -8.98
N ARG A 301 28.58 -8.31 -8.61
CA ARG A 301 29.96 -8.71 -8.30
C ARG A 301 30.96 -8.52 -9.44
N ASP A 302 30.47 -8.57 -10.67
CA ASP A 302 31.27 -8.31 -11.88
C ASP A 302 31.50 -6.81 -12.11
N ALA A 303 31.10 -5.95 -11.17
CA ALA A 303 31.18 -4.51 -11.26
C ALA A 303 30.37 -3.94 -12.46
N ARG A 304 29.30 -4.62 -12.86
CA ARG A 304 28.33 -4.12 -13.84
C ARG A 304 27.11 -3.59 -13.12
N TYR A 305 26.46 -2.58 -13.67
CA TYR A 305 25.19 -2.12 -13.10
C TYR A 305 24.12 -3.20 -13.27
N LEU A 306 23.22 -3.33 -12.29
CA LEU A 306 22.23 -4.40 -12.30
C LEU A 306 21.32 -4.34 -13.54
N VAL A 307 21.02 -3.13 -14.01
CA VAL A 307 20.26 -2.90 -15.25
C VAL A 307 20.97 -3.38 -16.52
N GLU A 308 22.30 -3.54 -16.49
CA GLU A 308 23.09 -4.09 -17.59
C GLU A 308 23.10 -5.63 -17.56
N ALA A 309 22.69 -6.23 -16.44
CA ALA A 309 22.75 -7.67 -16.23
C ALA A 309 21.39 -8.36 -16.49
N ALA A 310 20.27 -7.72 -16.14
CA ALA A 310 18.93 -8.23 -16.40
C ALA A 310 17.90 -7.09 -16.57
N ALA A 311 16.77 -7.41 -17.18
CA ALA A 311 15.62 -6.50 -17.20
C ALA A 311 15.04 -6.41 -15.77
N LEU A 312 14.91 -5.18 -15.26
CA LEU A 312 14.43 -4.96 -13.89
C LEU A 312 12.96 -4.59 -13.85
N GLU A 313 12.26 -5.21 -12.91
CA GLU A 313 10.87 -4.92 -12.59
C GLU A 313 10.73 -4.75 -11.07
N TYR A 314 9.80 -3.91 -10.64
CA TYR A 314 9.49 -3.70 -9.22
C TYR A 314 8.06 -4.13 -8.96
N ALA A 315 7.83 -4.86 -7.89
CA ALA A 315 6.49 -5.25 -7.47
C ALA A 315 6.24 -4.87 -6.00
N PRO A 316 5.07 -4.30 -5.66
CA PRO A 316 4.74 -3.94 -4.29
C PRO A 316 4.60 -5.15 -3.38
N SER A 317 4.21 -6.30 -3.93
CA SER A 317 4.14 -7.58 -3.23
C SER A 317 4.24 -8.75 -4.20
N LEU A 318 4.54 -9.95 -3.69
CA LEU A 318 4.50 -11.17 -4.53
C LEU A 318 3.09 -11.44 -5.07
N ALA A 319 2.06 -11.14 -4.28
CA ALA A 319 0.67 -11.34 -4.65
C ALA A 319 0.20 -10.41 -5.79
N SER A 320 0.85 -9.27 -5.97
CA SER A 320 0.53 -8.30 -7.03
C SER A 320 1.17 -8.63 -8.38
N MET A 321 2.08 -9.60 -8.43
CA MET A 321 2.84 -9.91 -9.63
C MET A 321 1.95 -10.57 -10.70
N SER A 322 1.97 -10.01 -11.90
CA SER A 322 1.47 -10.70 -13.09
C SER A 322 2.62 -11.46 -13.74
N LEU A 323 2.69 -12.77 -13.51
CA LEU A 323 3.79 -13.63 -13.99
C LEU A 323 3.72 -13.98 -15.48
N SER A 324 3.11 -13.14 -16.32
CA SER A 324 3.12 -13.41 -17.77
C SER A 324 4.56 -13.32 -18.30
N ALA A 325 4.97 -14.35 -19.05
CA ALA A 325 6.30 -14.42 -19.68
C ALA A 325 6.46 -13.38 -20.80
N GLU A 326 5.36 -13.02 -21.46
CA GLU A 326 5.36 -12.17 -22.65
C GLU A 326 4.84 -10.76 -22.31
N PRO A 327 5.55 -9.70 -22.73
CA PRO A 327 5.01 -8.35 -22.69
C PRO A 327 3.77 -8.25 -23.57
N ALA A 328 2.71 -7.62 -23.08
CA ALA A 328 1.53 -7.35 -23.89
C ALA A 328 1.90 -6.42 -25.06
N ALA A 329 1.45 -6.75 -26.27
CA ALA A 329 1.62 -5.88 -27.41
C ALA A 329 0.88 -4.55 -27.18
N ILE A 330 1.56 -3.43 -27.42
CA ILE A 330 0.95 -2.10 -27.36
C ILE A 330 0.11 -1.93 -28.62
N ALA A 331 -1.21 -2.16 -28.52
CA ALA A 331 -2.12 -2.01 -29.64
C ALA A 331 -2.70 -0.59 -29.77
N SER A 332 -2.71 0.18 -28.68
CA SER A 332 -3.17 1.57 -28.68
C SER A 332 -2.57 2.34 -27.51
N MET A 333 -2.27 3.63 -27.72
CA MET A 333 -1.68 4.51 -26.72
C MET A 333 -2.54 5.74 -26.43
N ALA A 334 -2.70 6.09 -25.15
CA ALA A 334 -3.24 7.37 -24.72
C ALA A 334 -2.11 8.26 -24.18
N ILE A 335 -2.10 9.54 -24.54
CA ILE A 335 -1.07 10.51 -24.18
C ILE A 335 -1.72 11.64 -23.37
N PHE A 336 -1.19 11.92 -22.18
CA PHE A 336 -1.61 13.00 -21.30
C PHE A 336 -0.40 13.84 -20.89
N ALA A 337 -0.47 15.17 -21.05
CA ALA A 337 0.67 16.02 -20.69
C ALA A 337 0.31 17.38 -20.08
N ASP A 338 1.13 17.81 -19.14
CA ASP A 338 1.09 19.12 -18.45
C ASP A 338 -0.31 19.55 -17.95
N PRO A 339 -0.95 18.77 -17.05
CA PRO A 339 -2.23 19.15 -16.46
C PRO A 339 -2.15 20.50 -15.75
N GLU A 340 -2.99 21.44 -16.18
CA GLU A 340 -3.11 22.78 -15.59
C GLU A 340 -4.11 22.73 -14.42
N SER A 341 -3.69 22.19 -13.27
CA SER A 341 -4.40 22.15 -11.98
C SER A 341 -5.69 21.33 -11.85
N GLY A 342 -5.63 20.29 -10.99
CA GLY A 342 -6.80 19.77 -10.28
C GLY A 342 -6.93 20.42 -8.90
N GLU A 343 -8.13 20.76 -8.48
CA GLU A 343 -8.42 21.27 -7.13
C GLU A 343 -7.88 20.30 -6.07
N THR A 344 -7.04 20.79 -5.14
CA THR A 344 -6.71 20.00 -3.95
C THR A 344 -7.87 20.01 -2.96
N ARG A 345 -8.02 18.92 -2.21
CA ARG A 345 -8.93 18.77 -1.06
C ARG A 345 -8.80 19.86 0.03
N SER A 346 -7.82 20.76 -0.06
CA SER A 346 -7.46 21.71 1.00
C SER A 346 -7.59 23.19 0.63
N GLY A 347 -8.11 23.56 -0.55
CA GLY A 347 -8.57 24.92 -0.84
C GLY A 347 -7.51 26.04 -0.78
N ALA A 348 -6.24 25.69 -0.70
CA ALA A 348 -5.13 26.65 -0.67
C ALA A 348 -4.05 26.15 -1.64
N GLU A 349 -3.95 26.72 -2.83
CA GLU A 349 -2.70 26.64 -3.58
C GLU A 349 -2.51 27.73 -4.63
N GLN A 350 -1.24 28.07 -4.85
CA GLN A 350 -0.74 28.85 -5.97
C GLN A 350 -0.75 27.96 -7.24
N PRO A 351 -0.95 28.53 -8.44
CA PRO A 351 -0.90 27.77 -9.68
C PRO A 351 0.46 27.08 -9.86
N ARG A 352 0.43 25.79 -10.20
CA ARG A 352 1.65 25.01 -10.45
C ARG A 352 2.39 25.53 -11.68
N ARG A 353 3.71 25.43 -11.64
CA ARG A 353 4.55 25.84 -12.77
C ARG A 353 4.25 24.92 -13.97
N ALA A 354 3.90 25.53 -15.09
CA ALA A 354 3.71 24.84 -16.35
C ALA A 354 4.98 24.08 -16.78
N LEU A 355 4.80 22.94 -17.44
CA LEU A 355 5.83 22.08 -17.99
C LEU A 355 5.80 22.16 -19.54
N PRO A 356 6.30 23.25 -20.16
CA PRO A 356 6.20 23.44 -21.60
C PRO A 356 6.89 22.33 -22.40
N HIS A 357 7.95 21.71 -21.85
CA HIS A 357 8.62 20.59 -22.49
C HIS A 357 7.79 19.31 -22.52
N ALA A 358 6.94 19.06 -21.51
CA ALA A 358 6.00 17.94 -21.52
C ALA A 358 4.95 18.11 -22.64
N ARG A 359 4.51 19.34 -22.91
CA ARG A 359 3.61 19.64 -24.04
C ARG A 359 4.27 19.36 -25.39
N ILE A 360 5.54 19.79 -25.54
CA ILE A 360 6.32 19.58 -26.76
C ILE A 360 6.52 18.08 -26.99
N GLU A 361 6.91 17.33 -25.97
CA GLU A 361 7.08 15.87 -26.00
C GLU A 361 5.79 15.19 -26.46
N ALA A 362 4.65 15.47 -25.82
CA ALA A 362 3.37 14.86 -26.17
C ALA A 362 2.94 15.18 -27.61
N ALA A 363 3.14 16.42 -28.07
CA ALA A 363 2.86 16.80 -29.45
C ALA A 363 3.74 16.05 -30.46
N GLN A 364 5.02 15.82 -30.14
CA GLN A 364 5.93 15.04 -30.98
C GLN A 364 5.56 13.55 -30.99
N LEU A 365 5.26 12.95 -29.83
CA LEU A 365 4.86 11.55 -29.74
C LEU A 365 3.59 11.25 -30.55
N THR A 366 2.62 12.18 -30.55
CA THR A 366 1.39 12.07 -31.36
C THR A 366 1.67 11.99 -32.86
N GLN A 367 2.77 12.59 -33.33
CA GLN A 367 3.17 12.56 -34.74
C GLN A 367 4.03 11.33 -35.09
N LEU A 368 4.82 10.84 -34.13
CA LEU A 368 5.78 9.76 -34.34
C LEU A 368 5.16 8.37 -34.16
N LEU A 369 4.16 8.24 -33.28
CA LEU A 369 3.57 6.95 -32.93
C LEU A 369 2.30 6.71 -33.75
N PRO A 370 2.19 5.56 -34.43
CA PRO A 370 1.09 5.28 -35.36
C PRO A 370 -0.26 5.03 -34.67
N ASP A 371 -0.27 4.57 -33.41
CA ASP A 371 -1.45 4.01 -32.75
C ASP A 371 -1.92 4.83 -31.53
N VAL A 372 -1.85 6.16 -31.62
CA VAL A 372 -2.33 7.05 -30.56
C VAL A 372 -3.85 7.19 -30.65
N SER A 373 -4.57 6.61 -29.69
CA SER A 373 -6.04 6.65 -29.61
C SER A 373 -6.57 7.93 -28.97
N THR A 374 -5.78 8.57 -28.11
CA THR A 374 -6.17 9.78 -27.37
C THR A 374 -4.93 10.60 -27.05
N ALA A 375 -4.96 11.91 -27.29
CA ALA A 375 -3.91 12.84 -26.87
C ALA A 375 -4.56 14.08 -26.24
N VAL A 376 -4.24 14.35 -24.97
CA VAL A 376 -4.80 15.45 -24.19
C VAL A 376 -3.68 16.21 -23.50
N ILE A 377 -3.65 17.53 -23.63
CA ILE A 377 -2.55 18.38 -23.17
C ILE A 377 -3.11 19.62 -22.46
N GLY A 378 -2.48 20.07 -21.38
CA GLY A 378 -2.85 21.30 -20.70
C GLY A 378 -4.08 21.16 -19.79
N ALA A 379 -4.89 22.21 -19.73
CA ALA A 379 -6.12 22.26 -18.91
C ALA A 379 -7.17 21.19 -19.24
N ASP A 380 -7.08 20.56 -20.41
CA ASP A 380 -7.99 19.49 -20.80
C ASP A 380 -7.65 18.13 -20.16
N VAL A 381 -6.48 17.98 -19.56
CA VAL A 381 -6.10 16.78 -18.82
C VAL A 381 -6.85 16.81 -17.49
N THR A 382 -7.89 15.98 -17.36
CA THR A 382 -8.67 15.80 -16.13
C THR A 382 -8.67 14.36 -15.68
N ALA A 383 -8.93 14.12 -14.39
CA ALA A 383 -9.07 12.78 -13.82
C ALA A 383 -10.12 11.93 -14.56
N GLU A 384 -11.26 12.51 -14.94
CA GLU A 384 -12.34 11.81 -15.64
C GLU A 384 -11.88 11.32 -17.02
N ARG A 385 -11.19 12.17 -17.78
CA ARG A 385 -10.68 11.80 -19.12
C ARG A 385 -9.58 10.76 -19.03
N PHE A 386 -8.70 10.89 -18.04
CA PHE A 386 -7.67 9.91 -17.76
C PHE A 386 -8.30 8.53 -17.45
N LEU A 387 -9.24 8.48 -16.50
CA LEU A 387 -9.93 7.24 -16.13
C LEU A 387 -10.76 6.65 -17.27
N ALA A 388 -11.42 7.48 -18.07
CA ALA A 388 -12.15 7.04 -19.26
C ALA A 388 -11.22 6.36 -20.29
N SER A 389 -9.98 6.85 -20.45
CA SER A 389 -9.00 6.22 -21.34
C SER A 389 -8.54 4.84 -20.86
N LEU A 390 -8.44 4.64 -19.54
CA LEU A 390 -8.13 3.33 -18.94
C LEU A 390 -9.29 2.34 -19.12
N ALA A 391 -10.53 2.82 -19.05
CA ALA A 391 -11.72 2.02 -19.27
C ALA A 391 -11.90 1.60 -20.74
N ALA A 392 -11.41 2.40 -21.68
CA ALA A 392 -11.53 2.18 -23.13
C ALA A 392 -10.54 1.15 -23.71
N SER A 393 -9.98 0.26 -22.88
CA SER A 393 -9.04 -0.80 -23.28
C SER A 393 -7.75 -0.31 -23.93
N THR A 394 -7.28 0.89 -23.57
CA THR A 394 -5.97 1.38 -24.01
C THR A 394 -4.85 0.45 -23.52
N SER A 395 -3.98 -0.02 -24.41
CA SER A 395 -2.87 -0.92 -24.05
C SER A 395 -1.70 -0.22 -23.35
N ALA A 396 -1.51 1.08 -23.59
CA ALA A 396 -0.46 1.87 -22.95
C ALA A 396 -0.89 3.31 -22.67
N VAL A 397 -0.40 3.90 -21.57
CA VAL A 397 -0.60 5.31 -21.26
C VAL A 397 0.76 5.98 -21.12
N HIS A 398 0.96 7.07 -21.85
CA HIS A 398 2.05 8.01 -21.64
C HIS A 398 1.53 9.19 -20.83
N PHE A 399 2.14 9.46 -19.68
CA PHE A 399 1.84 10.62 -18.85
C PHE A 399 3.10 11.44 -18.60
N SER A 400 3.06 12.73 -18.93
CA SER A 400 4.16 13.68 -18.72
C SER A 400 3.63 14.88 -17.93
N GLY A 401 3.80 14.88 -16.62
CA GLY A 401 3.18 15.87 -15.73
C GLY A 401 3.76 15.85 -14.32
N HIS A 402 3.13 16.62 -13.42
CA HIS A 402 3.52 16.60 -12.02
C HIS A 402 3.07 15.32 -11.33
N GLY A 403 3.91 14.83 -10.40
CA GLY A 403 3.64 13.70 -9.53
C GLY A 403 3.88 14.07 -8.07
N ASN A 404 3.25 13.36 -7.15
CA ASN A 404 3.72 13.30 -5.76
C ASN A 404 4.31 11.91 -5.51
N PHE A 405 5.43 11.86 -4.80
CA PHE A 405 6.05 10.62 -4.37
C PHE A 405 6.20 10.63 -2.85
N ASP A 406 5.59 9.64 -2.20
CA ASP A 406 5.77 9.42 -0.77
C ASP A 406 6.89 8.39 -0.57
N PHE A 407 8.06 8.84 -0.13
CA PHE A 407 9.23 7.98 0.09
C PHE A 407 9.04 6.96 1.22
N GLN A 408 8.06 7.14 2.09
CA GLN A 408 7.75 6.20 3.16
C GLN A 408 6.67 5.20 2.75
N ARG A 409 5.80 5.60 1.82
CA ARG A 409 4.68 4.82 1.30
C ARG A 409 4.56 5.01 -0.21
N PRO A 410 5.45 4.43 -1.02
CA PRO A 410 5.47 4.62 -2.48
C PRO A 410 4.12 4.30 -3.14
N GLU A 411 3.35 3.38 -2.55
CA GLU A 411 2.00 3.02 -2.99
C GLU A 411 0.98 4.16 -2.87
N ARG A 412 1.32 5.22 -2.13
CA ARG A 412 0.54 6.46 -2.00
C ARG A 412 1.03 7.58 -2.92
N GLY A 413 2.01 7.30 -3.77
CA GLY A 413 2.36 8.16 -4.88
C GLY A 413 1.14 8.43 -5.75
N GLY A 414 1.10 9.59 -6.39
CA GLY A 414 -0.04 10.01 -7.19
C GLY A 414 0.37 10.86 -8.37
N LEU A 415 -0.35 10.72 -9.47
CA LEU A 415 -0.30 11.65 -10.58
C LEU A 415 -1.23 12.82 -10.27
N TRP A 416 -0.81 14.02 -10.65
CA TRP A 416 -1.68 15.19 -10.58
C TRP A 416 -2.44 15.29 -11.90
N LEU A 417 -3.76 15.24 -11.83
CA LEU A 417 -4.69 15.25 -12.96
C LEU A 417 -5.75 16.31 -12.77
#